data_AF-A0A0C2D9S1-F1
#
_entry.id   AF-A0A0C2D9S1-F1
#
_cell.length_a   1.000
_cell.length_b   1.000
_cell.length_c   1.000
_cell.angle_alpha   90.00
_cell.angle_beta   90.00
_cell.angle_gamma   90.00
#
_symmetry.space_group_name_H-M   'P 1'
#
loop_
_entity.id
_entity.type
_entity.pdbx_description
1 polymer ?
#
loop_
_entity_poly.entity_id
_entity_poly.type
_entity_poly.pdbx_seq_one_letter_code
_entity_poly.pdbx_strand_id
1 'polypeptide(L)'
;MKAVVARVQAAQIPLDVPYADIDYMERYKDFTLGSDWAGFAEYVDELHKMGLHLILIFDPAVEADYGSFQRGREQNASFIEWAKPSQVPTKIQNQYPLAKDTLIMLGNVWPDRNTAMPDFLDPTNKTLQWWTSECQLFHKTGVTSVHAYFPEDVWYSLVPETYATRMDIGYVDVEARLDSLTPVYARGGYVIPRQQGNMTTTQSRLNPLEVLITVADNVSSRGELYWDAGDDLFESLDKHKRHHWEFTFTMTSGNATLSSVCESCDPSVSIPSLDVIEVLGYGYYPNFSNFQLNGKKVNINVQTSSFSPFSRRLLISTSNLVKLSDYTPSGGFILSWSHQPA
;
A
#
# COMPACT_ATOMS: atom_id res chain seq x y z
N MET A 1 15.61 17.42 21.36
CA MET A 1 15.75 16.71 20.07
C MET A 1 16.64 17.44 19.04
N LYS A 2 16.32 18.67 18.61
CA LYS A 2 17.07 19.39 17.54
C LYS A 2 18.59 19.36 17.68
N ALA A 3 19.10 19.74 18.85
CA ALA A 3 20.53 19.75 19.13
C ALA A 3 21.20 18.36 19.02
N VAL A 4 20.47 17.29 19.29
CA VAL A 4 20.99 15.91 19.19
C VAL A 4 21.09 15.46 17.74
N VAL A 5 20.08 15.74 16.92
CA VAL A 5 20.14 15.44 15.48
C VAL A 5 21.28 16.23 14.83
N ALA A 6 21.37 17.53 15.10
CA ALA A 6 22.40 18.40 14.55
C ALA A 6 23.83 17.94 14.91
N ARG A 7 24.09 17.58 16.17
CA ARG A 7 25.43 17.10 16.57
C ARG A 7 25.81 15.76 15.94
N VAL A 8 24.84 14.86 15.73
CA VAL A 8 25.08 13.53 15.12
C VAL A 8 25.45 13.71 13.64
N GLN A 9 24.71 14.56 12.93
CA GLN A 9 25.02 14.90 11.54
C GLN A 9 26.35 15.63 11.40
N ALA A 10 26.66 16.58 12.29
CA ALA A 10 27.94 17.28 12.29
C ALA A 10 29.14 16.33 12.53
N ALA A 11 28.92 15.25 13.28
CA ALA A 11 29.90 14.19 13.49
C ALA A 11 29.98 13.19 12.32
N GLN A 12 29.20 13.39 11.24
CA GLN A 12 29.09 12.50 10.09
C GLN A 12 28.69 11.06 10.46
N ILE A 13 27.89 10.90 11.52
CA ILE A 13 27.34 9.61 11.92
C ILE A 13 26.00 9.41 11.17
N PRO A 14 25.81 8.28 10.46
CA PRO A 14 24.55 7.99 9.79
C PRO A 14 23.36 7.98 10.76
N LEU A 15 22.28 8.65 10.38
CA LEU A 15 21.04 8.72 11.12
C LEU A 15 19.89 8.89 10.12
N ASP A 16 18.91 7.99 10.16
CA ASP A 16 17.72 8.04 9.31
C ASP A 16 16.48 8.47 10.09
N VAL A 17 16.34 8.02 11.34
CA VAL A 17 15.10 8.16 12.12
C VAL A 17 15.39 8.57 13.57
N PRO A 18 15.24 9.85 13.94
CA PRO A 18 15.08 10.24 15.33
C PRO A 18 13.73 9.79 15.90
N TYR A 19 13.71 9.55 17.21
CA TYR A 19 12.52 9.15 17.97
C TYR A 19 12.16 10.25 18.97
N ALA A 20 10.86 10.46 19.19
CA ALA A 20 10.35 11.21 20.33
C ALA A 20 9.58 10.26 21.26
N ASP A 21 10.08 10.13 22.47
CA ASP A 21 9.42 9.42 23.58
C ASP A 21 8.30 10.30 24.18
N ILE A 22 7.63 9.84 25.23
CA ILE A 22 6.44 10.47 25.84
C ILE A 22 6.63 11.93 26.26
N ASP A 23 7.87 12.42 26.33
CA ASP A 23 8.21 13.82 26.63
C ASP A 23 7.54 14.82 25.68
N TYR A 24 7.24 14.44 24.43
CA TYR A 24 6.58 15.34 23.48
C TYR A 24 5.11 15.61 23.85
N MET A 25 4.49 14.71 24.59
CA MET A 25 3.08 14.76 24.93
C MET A 25 2.80 15.81 26.00
N GLU A 26 1.60 16.41 25.97
CA GLU A 26 1.15 17.26 27.06
C GLU A 26 0.88 16.39 28.29
N ARG A 27 1.78 16.46 29.28
CA ARG A 27 1.67 15.67 30.54
C ARG A 27 1.43 14.17 30.25
N TYR A 28 2.17 13.63 29.28
CA TYR A 28 2.18 12.22 28.91
C TYR A 28 0.85 11.67 28.34
N LYS A 29 -0.07 12.54 27.90
CA LYS A 29 -1.33 12.12 27.27
C LYS A 29 -1.12 11.87 25.78
N ASP A 30 -1.52 10.69 25.30
CA ASP A 30 -1.50 10.40 23.86
C ASP A 30 -2.23 11.46 23.03
N PHE A 31 -1.81 11.61 21.77
CA PHE A 31 -2.43 12.50 20.80
C PHE A 31 -2.48 13.98 21.25
N THR A 32 -1.51 14.40 22.06
CA THR A 32 -1.32 15.79 22.48
C THR A 32 0.12 16.26 22.25
N LEU A 33 0.34 17.57 22.30
CA LEU A 33 1.66 18.18 22.21
C LEU A 33 1.86 19.10 23.41
N GLY A 34 2.92 18.86 24.18
CA GLY A 34 3.27 19.69 25.32
C GLY A 34 3.75 21.08 24.89
N SER A 35 3.54 22.09 25.76
CA SER A 35 3.96 23.47 25.47
C SER A 35 5.46 23.61 25.25
N ASP A 36 6.27 22.78 25.93
CA ASP A 36 7.73 22.77 25.78
C ASP A 36 8.19 22.20 24.43
N TRP A 37 7.27 21.59 23.68
CA TRP A 37 7.44 21.09 22.32
C TRP A 37 6.71 21.96 21.31
N ALA A 38 6.44 23.23 21.62
CA ALA A 38 5.98 24.19 20.63
C ALA A 38 6.95 24.25 19.43
N GLY A 39 6.40 24.31 18.22
CA GLY A 39 7.21 24.29 16.99
C GLY A 39 7.65 22.88 16.56
N PHE A 40 7.12 21.82 17.18
CA PHE A 40 7.52 20.45 16.86
C PHE A 40 7.12 20.04 15.45
N ALA A 41 5.90 20.38 15.00
CA ALA A 41 5.43 20.07 13.65
C ALA A 41 6.34 20.69 12.57
N GLU A 42 6.71 21.97 12.73
CA GLU A 42 7.62 22.66 11.82
C GLU A 42 9.01 22.01 11.82
N TYR A 43 9.45 21.48 12.96
CA TYR A 43 10.68 20.71 13.03
C TYR A 43 10.58 19.35 12.35
N VAL A 44 9.43 18.67 12.42
CA VAL A 44 9.18 17.44 11.67
C VAL A 44 9.27 17.72 10.16
N ASP A 45 8.73 18.84 9.69
CA ASP A 45 8.87 19.26 8.29
C ASP A 45 10.34 19.52 7.90
N GLU A 46 11.13 20.12 8.79
CA GLU A 46 12.58 20.28 8.59
C GLU A 46 13.30 18.93 8.48
N LEU A 47 12.96 17.96 9.34
CA LEU A 47 13.52 16.60 9.28
C LEU A 47 13.19 15.94 7.94
N HIS A 48 11.94 16.00 7.49
CA HIS A 48 11.51 15.44 6.21
C HIS A 48 12.21 16.10 5.02
N LYS A 49 12.39 17.43 5.03
CA LYS A 49 13.17 18.15 3.99
C LYS A 49 14.64 17.71 3.94
N MET A 50 15.18 17.22 5.05
CA MET A 50 16.54 16.67 5.14
C MET A 50 16.61 15.19 4.71
N GLY A 51 15.49 14.57 4.33
CA GLY A 51 15.41 13.15 4.00
C GLY A 51 15.39 12.22 5.21
N LEU A 52 15.14 12.75 6.41
CA LEU A 52 14.97 11.97 7.63
C LEU A 52 13.50 11.63 7.85
N HIS A 53 13.24 10.60 8.65
CA HIS A 53 11.90 10.25 9.12
C HIS A 53 11.76 10.48 10.63
N LEU A 54 10.55 10.36 11.18
CA LEU A 54 10.28 10.47 12.61
C LEU A 54 9.41 9.32 13.08
N ILE A 55 9.77 8.72 14.21
CA ILE A 55 8.89 7.79 14.93
C ILE A 55 8.50 8.40 16.29
N LEU A 56 7.20 8.35 16.57
CA LEU A 56 6.61 8.76 17.83
C LEU A 56 6.16 7.53 18.61
N ILE A 57 6.34 7.56 19.93
CA ILE A 57 5.69 6.61 20.82
C ILE A 57 4.21 6.99 21.01
N PHE A 58 3.37 5.96 21.18
CA PHE A 58 2.00 6.07 21.69
C PHE A 58 1.81 4.94 22.70
N ASP A 59 1.16 5.25 23.82
CA ASP A 59 0.82 4.27 24.84
C ASP A 59 -0.60 3.75 24.63
N PRO A 60 -0.95 2.55 25.09
CA PRO A 60 -2.31 2.06 24.91
C PRO A 60 -3.30 2.71 25.91
N ALA A 61 -2.83 3.21 27.06
CA ALA A 61 -3.70 3.66 28.14
C ALA A 61 -4.03 5.15 28.02
N VAL A 62 -5.32 5.48 27.89
CA VAL A 62 -5.79 6.85 27.63
C VAL A 62 -6.35 7.47 28.91
N GLU A 63 -5.88 8.66 29.30
CA GLU A 63 -6.39 9.40 30.46
C GLU A 63 -7.92 9.60 30.38
N ALA A 64 -8.63 9.28 31.48
CA ALA A 64 -10.08 9.07 31.46
C ALA A 64 -10.93 10.36 31.49
N ASP A 65 -10.32 11.54 31.35
CA ASP A 65 -11.03 12.83 31.40
C ASP A 65 -10.53 13.90 30.42
N TYR A 66 -10.01 13.50 29.26
CA TYR A 66 -9.68 14.43 28.16
C TYR A 66 -10.29 14.02 26.81
N GLY A 67 -10.01 14.84 25.79
CA GLY A 67 -10.66 14.80 24.48
C GLY A 67 -10.58 13.45 23.75
N SER A 68 -9.45 12.73 23.82
CA SER A 68 -9.34 11.42 23.15
C SER A 68 -10.29 10.39 23.78
N PHE A 69 -10.32 10.33 25.11
CA PHE A 69 -11.24 9.45 25.83
C PHE A 69 -12.70 9.84 25.57
N GLN A 70 -13.03 11.13 25.60
CA GLN A 70 -14.37 11.60 25.27
C GLN A 70 -14.81 11.15 23.87
N ARG A 71 -13.97 11.33 22.85
CA ARG A 71 -14.27 10.87 21.48
C ARG A 71 -14.42 9.35 21.40
N GLY A 72 -13.63 8.61 22.18
CA GLY A 72 -13.78 7.16 22.31
C GLY A 72 -15.15 6.77 22.85
N ARG A 73 -15.62 7.46 23.90
CA ARG A 73 -16.97 7.26 24.45
C ARG A 73 -18.05 7.61 23.43
N GLU A 74 -17.93 8.74 22.72
CA GLU A 74 -18.88 9.19 21.69
C GLU A 74 -18.97 8.22 20.50
N GLN A 75 -17.85 7.58 20.13
CA GLN A 75 -17.78 6.58 19.07
C GLN A 75 -18.17 5.17 19.52
N ASN A 76 -18.50 4.98 20.80
CA ASN A 76 -18.73 3.67 21.43
C ASN A 76 -17.54 2.72 21.28
N ALA A 77 -16.31 3.24 21.37
CA ALA A 77 -15.12 2.41 21.52
C ALA A 77 -15.21 1.60 22.82
N SER A 78 -14.81 0.33 22.74
CA SER A 78 -14.76 -0.54 23.91
C SER A 78 -13.49 -0.26 24.71
N PHE A 79 -13.62 -0.26 26.03
CA PHE A 79 -12.51 -0.23 26.98
C PHE A 79 -12.60 -1.47 27.85
N ILE A 80 -11.50 -1.88 28.46
CA ILE A 80 -11.48 -3.02 29.37
C ILE A 80 -12.40 -2.73 30.56
N GLU A 81 -13.33 -3.63 30.83
CA GLU A 81 -14.38 -3.47 31.84
C GLU A 81 -14.31 -4.52 32.95
N TRP A 82 -14.77 -4.15 34.14
CA TRP A 82 -15.10 -5.10 35.20
C TRP A 82 -16.25 -6.01 34.77
N ALA A 83 -16.20 -7.27 35.17
CA ALA A 83 -17.25 -8.24 34.83
C ALA A 83 -18.60 -7.92 35.51
N LYS A 84 -18.59 -7.22 36.65
CA LYS A 84 -19.79 -6.89 37.44
C LYS A 84 -19.71 -5.49 38.07
N PRO A 85 -20.85 -4.77 38.20
CA PRO A 85 -20.91 -3.46 38.87
C PRO A 85 -20.35 -3.46 40.30
N SER A 86 -20.50 -4.57 41.04
CA SER A 86 -20.00 -4.69 42.42
C SER A 86 -18.47 -4.69 42.53
N GLN A 87 -17.75 -4.88 41.42
CA GLN A 87 -16.28 -4.87 41.37
C GLN A 87 -15.72 -3.47 41.10
N VAL A 88 -16.56 -2.54 40.67
CA VAL A 88 -16.15 -1.19 40.30
C VAL A 88 -15.76 -0.39 41.55
N PRO A 89 -14.53 0.15 41.64
CA PRO A 89 -14.12 1.03 42.73
C PRO A 89 -14.81 2.41 42.62
N THR A 90 -16.07 2.51 43.04
CA THR A 90 -16.93 3.69 42.83
C THR A 90 -16.34 4.99 43.37
N LYS A 91 -15.56 4.95 44.46
CA LYS A 91 -14.87 6.14 45.00
C LYS A 91 -13.88 6.75 43.99
N ILE A 92 -13.18 5.93 43.22
CA ILE A 92 -12.26 6.39 42.19
C ILE A 92 -13.06 6.79 40.95
N GLN A 93 -13.97 5.92 40.49
CA GLN A 93 -14.71 6.14 39.26
C GLN A 93 -15.60 7.41 39.31
N ASN A 94 -16.16 7.75 40.47
CA ASN A 94 -16.96 8.96 40.67
C ASN A 94 -16.16 10.27 40.48
N GLN A 95 -14.83 10.21 40.44
CA GLN A 95 -13.98 11.37 40.17
C GLN A 95 -13.87 11.68 38.67
N TYR A 96 -14.32 10.77 37.80
CA TYR A 96 -14.18 10.85 36.34
C TYR A 96 -15.56 10.82 35.67
N PRO A 97 -16.16 11.98 35.34
CA PRO A 97 -17.51 12.06 34.80
C PRO A 97 -17.75 11.20 33.55
N LEU A 98 -16.75 11.04 32.69
CA LEU A 98 -16.85 10.26 31.45
C LEU A 98 -16.80 8.73 31.65
N ALA A 99 -16.28 8.28 32.79
CA ALA A 99 -16.21 6.88 33.19
C ALA A 99 -17.20 6.54 34.33
N LYS A 100 -17.86 7.55 34.90
CA LYS A 100 -18.82 7.37 35.99
C LYS A 100 -20.00 6.51 35.53
N ASP A 101 -20.47 5.65 36.43
CA ASP A 101 -21.62 4.75 36.20
C ASP A 101 -21.39 3.77 35.02
N THR A 102 -20.12 3.49 34.69
CA THR A 102 -19.71 2.49 33.71
C THR A 102 -18.99 1.31 34.37
N LEU A 103 -18.68 0.26 33.60
CA LEU A 103 -17.82 -0.82 34.07
C LEU A 103 -16.34 -0.61 33.72
N ILE A 104 -15.98 0.50 33.07
CA ILE A 104 -14.62 0.76 32.60
C ILE A 104 -13.63 0.70 33.77
N MET A 105 -12.59 -0.13 33.59
CA MET A 105 -11.48 -0.21 34.53
C MET A 105 -10.59 1.03 34.40
N LEU A 106 -10.30 1.64 35.55
CA LEU A 106 -9.37 2.77 35.65
C LEU A 106 -8.07 2.30 36.30
N GLY A 107 -6.96 2.49 35.59
CA GLY A 107 -5.59 2.21 36.03
C GLY A 107 -4.76 3.48 36.23
N ASN A 108 -3.45 3.32 36.38
CA ASN A 108 -2.47 4.40 36.37
C ASN A 108 -1.32 4.01 35.44
N VAL A 109 -0.94 4.92 34.54
CA VAL A 109 0.27 4.80 33.70
C VAL A 109 0.97 6.17 33.73
N TRP A 110 1.52 6.65 32.61
CA TRP A 110 2.29 7.89 32.56
C TRP A 110 1.47 9.17 32.74
N PRO A 111 0.23 9.30 32.19
CA PRO A 111 -0.59 10.47 32.44
C PRO A 111 -0.80 10.70 33.94
N ASP A 112 -0.91 11.97 34.33
CA ASP A 112 -1.02 12.35 35.75
C ASP A 112 -2.32 11.89 36.41
N ARG A 113 -3.36 11.59 35.62
CA ARG A 113 -4.67 11.11 36.11
C ARG A 113 -4.95 9.68 35.64
N ASN A 114 -5.99 9.06 36.20
CA ASN A 114 -6.28 7.66 35.91
C ASN A 114 -6.58 7.44 34.42
N THR A 115 -6.13 6.30 33.91
CA THR A 115 -6.25 5.92 32.50
C THR A 115 -7.22 4.76 32.31
N ALA A 116 -7.95 4.75 31.20
CA ALA A 116 -8.70 3.61 30.72
C ALA A 116 -7.89 2.86 29.65
N MET A 117 -8.01 1.53 29.60
CA MET A 117 -7.36 0.71 28.59
C MET A 117 -8.36 0.39 27.48
N PRO A 118 -8.14 0.79 26.22
CA PRO A 118 -8.97 0.39 25.10
C PRO A 118 -8.95 -1.13 24.90
N ASP A 119 -10.08 -1.69 24.48
CA ASP A 119 -10.17 -3.09 24.09
C ASP A 119 -9.95 -3.23 22.58
N PHE A 120 -8.72 -3.51 22.18
CA PHE A 120 -8.36 -3.73 20.77
C PHE A 120 -8.85 -5.08 20.22
N LEU A 121 -9.46 -5.94 21.06
CA LEU A 121 -10.12 -7.18 20.63
C LEU A 121 -11.63 -7.01 20.46
N ASP A 122 -12.14 -5.77 20.58
CA ASP A 122 -13.53 -5.42 20.34
C ASP A 122 -14.04 -5.99 19.00
N PRO A 123 -15.01 -6.93 19.03
CA PRO A 123 -15.50 -7.58 17.82
C PRO A 123 -16.36 -6.65 16.95
N THR A 124 -16.76 -5.48 17.48
CA THR A 124 -17.57 -4.50 16.75
C THR A 124 -16.73 -3.52 15.92
N ASN A 125 -15.39 -3.63 16.02
CA ASN A 125 -14.41 -2.78 15.33
C ASN A 125 -14.46 -1.30 15.72
N LYS A 126 -15.20 -0.93 16.78
CA LYS A 126 -15.36 0.46 17.22
C LYS A 126 -14.09 0.99 17.87
N THR A 127 -13.42 0.18 18.68
CA THR A 127 -12.13 0.57 19.25
C THR A 127 -11.08 0.82 18.17
N LEU A 128 -10.98 -0.04 17.15
CA LEU A 128 -10.05 0.15 16.04
C LEU A 128 -10.36 1.42 15.23
N GLN A 129 -11.64 1.68 14.95
CA GLN A 129 -12.09 2.88 14.25
C GLN A 129 -11.74 4.15 15.02
N TRP A 130 -12.02 4.18 16.32
CA TRP A 130 -11.67 5.31 17.19
C TRP A 130 -10.16 5.51 17.25
N TRP A 131 -9.37 4.47 17.53
CA TRP A 131 -7.92 4.57 17.61
C TRP A 131 -7.29 5.08 16.31
N THR A 132 -7.77 4.57 15.17
CA THR A 132 -7.36 5.04 13.84
C THR A 132 -7.71 6.51 13.65
N SER A 133 -8.91 6.93 14.09
CA SER A 133 -9.35 8.33 14.00
C SER A 133 -8.51 9.26 14.88
N GLU A 134 -8.04 8.81 16.05
CA GLU A 134 -7.15 9.58 16.92
C GLU A 134 -5.76 9.76 16.30
N CYS A 135 -5.16 8.66 15.79
CA CYS A 135 -3.91 8.72 15.03
C CYS A 135 -4.04 9.67 13.82
N GLN A 136 -5.14 9.55 13.08
CA GLN A 136 -5.42 10.44 11.94
C GLN A 136 -5.55 11.90 12.38
N LEU A 137 -6.30 12.19 13.45
CA LEU A 137 -6.49 13.55 13.94
C LEU A 137 -5.17 14.17 14.41
N PHE A 138 -4.31 13.40 15.07
CA PHE A 138 -3.01 13.85 15.52
C PHE A 138 -2.04 14.07 14.34
N HIS A 139 -2.11 13.21 13.32
CA HIS A 139 -1.38 13.41 12.06
C HIS A 139 -1.94 14.56 11.21
N LYS A 140 -3.25 14.88 11.33
CA LYS A 140 -3.98 15.89 10.54
C LYS A 140 -3.53 17.32 10.78
N THR A 141 -2.49 17.58 11.58
CA THR A 141 -1.78 18.86 11.53
C THR A 141 -1.07 19.03 10.18
N GLY A 142 -1.82 19.46 9.16
CA GLY A 142 -1.37 20.24 8.00
C GLY A 142 -0.90 19.51 6.74
N VAL A 143 -0.53 18.22 6.79
CA VAL A 143 0.16 17.58 5.66
C VAL A 143 -0.81 16.74 4.81
N THR A 144 -1.21 17.27 3.65
CA THR A 144 -2.00 16.57 2.61
C THR A 144 -1.17 16.20 1.39
N SER A 145 0.13 16.44 1.43
CA SER A 145 1.07 16.16 0.36
C SER A 145 2.44 15.78 0.92
N VAL A 146 3.15 14.88 0.25
CA VAL A 146 4.52 14.49 0.59
C VAL A 146 5.47 15.05 -0.47
N HIS A 147 6.58 15.64 -0.03
CA HIS A 147 7.65 16.05 -0.93
C HIS A 147 8.51 14.82 -1.27
N ALA A 148 8.20 14.16 -2.38
CA ALA A 148 8.82 12.90 -2.78
C ALA A 148 9.93 13.12 -3.82
N TYR A 149 11.01 12.34 -3.74
CA TYR A 149 12.05 12.35 -4.76
C TYR A 149 11.84 11.20 -5.75
N PHE A 150 11.70 11.52 -7.03
CA PHE A 150 11.67 10.59 -8.15
C PHE A 150 13.04 10.55 -8.84
N PRO A 151 13.81 9.45 -8.76
CA PRO A 151 15.08 9.31 -9.47
C PRO A 151 14.93 9.48 -10.99
N GLU A 152 16.03 9.80 -11.68
CA GLU A 152 16.09 9.98 -13.14
C GLU A 152 15.71 8.69 -13.89
N ASP A 153 14.40 8.51 -14.07
CA ASP A 153 13.77 7.40 -14.78
C ASP A 153 12.32 7.77 -15.13
N VAL A 154 11.60 6.87 -15.78
CA VAL A 154 10.16 6.98 -16.00
C VAL A 154 9.42 6.46 -14.77
N TRP A 155 8.48 7.24 -14.26
CA TRP A 155 7.61 6.86 -13.15
C TRP A 155 6.15 7.08 -13.53
N TYR A 156 5.30 6.09 -13.31
CA TYR A 156 3.86 6.18 -13.55
C TYR A 156 3.10 6.21 -12.24
N SER A 157 2.15 7.12 -12.10
CA SER A 157 1.23 7.12 -10.97
C SER A 157 0.25 5.95 -11.04
N LEU A 158 0.13 5.21 -9.94
CA LEU A 158 -0.94 4.25 -9.69
C LEU A 158 -2.01 4.83 -8.76
N VAL A 159 -1.93 6.12 -8.45
CA VAL A 159 -2.90 6.85 -7.64
C VAL A 159 -4.16 7.08 -8.49
N PRO A 160 -5.38 6.77 -7.99
CA PRO A 160 -6.60 6.81 -8.80
C PRO A 160 -6.82 8.13 -9.56
N GLU A 161 -6.54 9.27 -8.93
CA GLU A 161 -6.76 10.62 -9.46
C GLU A 161 -5.81 10.97 -10.61
N THR A 162 -4.60 10.39 -10.61
CA THR A 162 -3.55 10.63 -11.61
C THR A 162 -3.15 9.33 -12.31
N TYR A 163 -4.04 8.33 -12.33
CA TYR A 163 -3.66 6.98 -12.74
C TYR A 163 -3.12 6.97 -14.18
N ALA A 164 -2.00 6.27 -14.37
CA ALA A 164 -1.24 6.16 -15.62
C ALA A 164 -0.48 7.42 -16.08
N THR A 165 -0.54 8.54 -15.35
CA THR A 165 0.26 9.72 -15.72
C THR A 165 1.73 9.51 -15.39
N ARG A 166 2.63 10.04 -16.22
CA ARG A 166 4.06 10.08 -15.94
C ARG A 166 4.35 11.18 -14.90
N MET A 167 5.18 10.88 -13.92
CA MET A 167 5.64 11.84 -12.90
C MET A 167 6.85 12.62 -13.40
N ASP A 168 7.00 13.85 -12.88
CA ASP A 168 8.22 14.61 -13.05
C ASP A 168 9.38 13.99 -12.25
N ILE A 169 10.61 14.13 -12.76
CA ILE A 169 11.82 13.66 -12.07
C ILE A 169 12.31 14.70 -11.07
N GLY A 170 13.05 14.24 -10.07
CA GLY A 170 13.53 15.07 -8.97
C GLY A 170 12.49 15.17 -7.85
N TYR A 171 12.56 16.26 -7.08
CA TYR A 171 11.62 16.48 -5.99
C TYR A 171 10.28 17.01 -6.51
N VAL A 172 9.21 16.31 -6.14
CA VAL A 172 7.82 16.60 -6.54
C VAL A 172 6.92 16.49 -5.33
N ASP A 173 6.03 17.47 -5.15
CA ASP A 173 4.96 17.37 -4.16
C ASP A 173 3.85 16.46 -4.70
N VAL A 174 3.59 15.37 -3.99
CA VAL A 174 2.53 14.42 -4.34
C VAL A 174 1.42 14.46 -3.31
N GLU A 175 0.16 14.45 -3.76
CA GLU A 175 -0.97 14.38 -2.83
C GLU A 175 -0.97 13.07 -2.05
N ALA A 176 -1.13 13.17 -0.74
CA ALA A 176 -1.21 12.06 0.20
C ALA A 176 -2.36 12.33 1.17
N ARG A 177 -3.56 12.55 0.61
CA ARG A 177 -4.76 12.89 1.39
C ARG A 177 -5.20 11.67 2.20
N LEU A 178 -5.62 11.87 3.44
CA LEU A 178 -6.05 10.78 4.32
C LEU A 178 -7.34 10.06 3.85
N ASP A 179 -8.07 10.66 2.92
CA ASP A 179 -9.25 10.09 2.26
C ASP A 179 -8.92 9.44 0.90
N SER A 180 -7.64 9.36 0.53
CA SER A 180 -7.14 8.72 -0.69
C SER A 180 -6.36 7.44 -0.35
N LEU A 181 -6.19 6.56 -1.35
CA LEU A 181 -5.26 5.45 -1.22
C LEU A 181 -3.83 5.98 -1.08
N THR A 182 -2.98 5.25 -0.35
CA THR A 182 -1.55 5.56 -0.26
C THR A 182 -0.98 5.77 -1.65
N PRO A 183 -0.25 6.88 -1.91
CA PRO A 183 0.28 7.15 -3.23
C PRO A 183 1.35 6.12 -3.60
N VAL A 184 1.14 5.41 -4.71
CA VAL A 184 2.06 4.38 -5.23
C VAL A 184 2.43 4.72 -6.66
N TYR A 185 3.70 4.52 -7.01
CA TYR A 185 4.26 4.80 -8.32
C TYR A 185 5.00 3.59 -8.86
N ALA A 186 4.84 3.31 -10.15
CA ALA A 186 5.51 2.21 -10.83
C ALA A 186 6.61 2.75 -11.75
N ARG A 187 7.83 2.25 -11.56
CA ARG A 187 8.96 2.54 -12.45
C ARG A 187 8.70 2.00 -13.85
N GLY A 188 9.09 2.72 -14.89
CA GLY A 188 9.04 2.28 -16.28
C GLY A 188 10.04 1.16 -16.56
N GLY A 189 9.76 0.35 -17.58
CA GLY A 189 10.59 -0.78 -17.98
C GLY A 189 10.28 -2.07 -17.23
N TYR A 190 9.12 -2.17 -16.57
CA TYR A 190 8.75 -3.36 -15.80
C TYR A 190 7.44 -4.00 -16.27
N VAL A 191 7.36 -5.32 -16.10
CA VAL A 191 6.12 -6.10 -16.20
C VAL A 191 5.81 -6.63 -14.81
N ILE A 192 4.69 -6.20 -14.23
CA ILE A 192 4.31 -6.47 -12.85
C ILE A 192 3.09 -7.38 -12.86
N PRO A 193 3.20 -8.65 -12.45
CA PRO A 193 2.04 -9.51 -12.28
C PRO A 193 1.13 -8.99 -11.16
N ARG A 194 -0.18 -9.09 -11.36
CA ARG A 194 -1.21 -8.77 -10.36
C ARG A 194 -2.30 -9.82 -10.40
N GLN A 195 -3.16 -9.78 -9.39
CA GLN A 195 -4.36 -10.59 -9.33
C GLN A 195 -5.46 -9.78 -8.67
N GLN A 196 -6.70 -9.92 -9.16
CA GLN A 196 -7.83 -9.25 -8.54
C GLN A 196 -8.00 -9.72 -7.09
N GLY A 197 -8.15 -8.76 -6.16
CA GLY A 197 -8.37 -9.06 -4.75
C GLY A 197 -9.68 -9.80 -4.49
N ASN A 198 -9.75 -10.51 -3.37
CA ASN A 198 -10.94 -11.16 -2.85
C ASN A 198 -10.88 -11.18 -1.31
N MET A 199 -11.91 -11.70 -0.63
CA MET A 199 -11.97 -11.71 0.84
C MET A 199 -10.87 -12.55 1.49
N THR A 200 -10.36 -13.57 0.80
CA THR A 200 -9.23 -14.40 1.25
C THR A 200 -8.27 -14.69 0.10
N THR A 201 -7.02 -15.06 0.44
CA THR A 201 -6.04 -15.52 -0.55
C THR A 201 -6.47 -16.81 -1.23
N THR A 202 -7.18 -17.71 -0.53
CA THR A 202 -7.77 -18.92 -1.14
C THR A 202 -8.71 -18.57 -2.29
N GLN A 203 -9.54 -17.53 -2.12
CA GLN A 203 -10.46 -17.10 -3.18
C GLN A 203 -9.77 -16.24 -4.24
N SER A 204 -8.88 -15.33 -3.83
CA SER A 204 -8.19 -14.45 -4.79
C SER A 204 -7.29 -15.25 -5.72
N ARG A 205 -6.65 -16.33 -5.24
CA ARG A 205 -5.80 -17.22 -6.04
C ARG A 205 -6.55 -17.95 -7.17
N LEU A 206 -7.88 -18.00 -7.13
CA LEU A 206 -8.72 -18.55 -8.20
C LEU A 206 -9.06 -17.52 -9.28
N ASN A 207 -8.86 -16.22 -9.01
CA ASN A 207 -9.14 -15.17 -9.97
C ASN A 207 -8.09 -15.21 -11.11
N PRO A 208 -8.46 -14.80 -12.33
CA PRO A 208 -7.50 -14.64 -13.41
C PRO A 208 -6.34 -13.73 -13.02
N LEU A 209 -5.18 -14.03 -13.57
CA LEU A 209 -3.99 -13.20 -13.44
C LEU A 209 -4.09 -11.99 -14.37
N GLU A 210 -3.36 -10.95 -13.97
CA GLU A 210 -3.17 -9.73 -14.75
C GLU A 210 -1.69 -9.40 -14.86
N VAL A 211 -1.29 -8.64 -15.87
CA VAL A 211 0.02 -7.98 -15.89
C VAL A 211 -0.13 -6.50 -16.16
N LEU A 212 0.57 -5.69 -15.36
CA LEU A 212 0.77 -4.27 -15.56
C LEU A 212 2.14 -4.04 -16.21
N ILE A 213 2.15 -3.48 -17.40
CA ILE A 213 3.34 -3.18 -18.19
C ILE A 213 3.57 -1.68 -18.12
N THR A 214 4.71 -1.25 -17.62
CA THR A 214 5.13 0.15 -17.61
C THR A 214 6.19 0.37 -18.68
N VAL A 215 5.91 1.21 -19.67
CA VAL A 215 6.86 1.45 -20.78
C VAL A 215 7.94 2.44 -20.35
N ALA A 216 9.20 2.14 -20.64
CA ALA A 216 10.32 3.08 -20.52
C ALA A 216 10.79 3.55 -21.90
N ASP A 217 11.50 4.68 -21.94
CA ASP A 217 12.02 5.25 -23.17
C ASP A 217 13.13 4.36 -23.75
N ASN A 218 12.94 3.83 -24.97
CA ASN A 218 13.91 3.00 -25.71
C ASN A 218 14.36 1.69 -25.01
N VAL A 219 13.60 1.18 -24.04
CA VAL A 219 13.93 -0.06 -23.32
C VAL A 219 12.73 -1.01 -23.31
N SER A 220 13.00 -2.32 -23.45
CA SER A 220 11.99 -3.37 -23.27
C SER A 220 11.55 -3.45 -21.81
N SER A 221 10.25 -3.59 -21.53
CA SER A 221 9.80 -3.84 -20.16
C SER A 221 9.97 -5.32 -19.81
N ARG A 222 10.45 -5.63 -18.59
CA ARG A 222 10.67 -7.02 -18.14
C ARG A 222 10.13 -7.27 -16.74
N GLY A 223 9.84 -8.51 -16.44
CA GLY A 223 9.48 -8.92 -15.09
C GLY A 223 9.24 -10.41 -15.03
N GLU A 224 8.86 -10.89 -13.85
CA GLU A 224 8.70 -12.32 -13.60
C GLU A 224 7.49 -12.61 -12.72
N LEU A 225 6.92 -13.79 -12.87
CA LEU A 225 5.89 -14.34 -11.99
C LEU A 225 6.39 -15.66 -11.41
N TYR A 226 6.40 -15.73 -10.09
CA TYR A 226 6.55 -16.97 -9.34
C TYR A 226 5.18 -17.43 -8.81
N TRP A 227 4.81 -18.69 -9.06
CA TRP A 227 3.51 -19.23 -8.66
C TRP A 227 3.60 -20.70 -8.26
N ASP A 228 3.23 -21.02 -7.03
CA ASP A 228 3.31 -22.36 -6.43
C ASP A 228 1.96 -22.80 -5.82
N ALA A 229 1.95 -23.80 -4.93
CA ALA A 229 0.74 -24.15 -4.18
C ALA A 229 0.39 -23.06 -3.14
N GLY A 230 1.40 -22.42 -2.56
CA GLY A 230 1.31 -21.31 -1.60
C GLY A 230 1.54 -21.72 -0.15
N ASP A 231 1.54 -23.02 0.15
CA ASP A 231 1.69 -23.57 1.50
C ASP A 231 2.44 -24.93 1.54
N ASP A 232 3.01 -25.37 0.41
CA ASP A 232 3.73 -26.64 0.34
C ASP A 232 5.16 -26.54 0.89
N LEU A 233 5.60 -27.59 1.59
CA LEU A 233 6.97 -27.71 2.07
C LEU A 233 7.84 -28.34 0.98
N PHE A 234 9.00 -27.73 0.74
CA PHE A 234 9.99 -28.23 -0.22
C PHE A 234 11.41 -28.11 0.34
N GLU A 235 12.31 -28.99 -0.12
CA GLU A 235 13.69 -29.04 0.39
C GLU A 235 14.59 -27.94 -0.19
N SER A 236 14.44 -27.65 -1.48
CA SER A 236 15.22 -26.65 -2.20
C SER A 236 14.44 -26.11 -3.40
N LEU A 237 14.78 -24.90 -3.85
CA LEU A 237 14.10 -24.25 -4.98
C LEU A 237 14.14 -25.10 -6.25
N ASP A 238 15.23 -25.82 -6.51
CA ASP A 238 15.37 -26.71 -7.68
C ASP A 238 14.38 -27.87 -7.70
N LYS A 239 13.89 -28.29 -6.53
CA LYS A 239 12.90 -29.36 -6.38
C LYS A 239 11.48 -28.84 -6.16
N HIS A 240 11.29 -27.53 -6.01
CA HIS A 240 9.99 -26.96 -5.72
C HIS A 240 9.10 -26.95 -6.96
N LYS A 241 7.91 -27.53 -6.82
CA LYS A 241 6.89 -27.56 -7.86
C LYS A 241 6.27 -26.18 -7.98
N ARG A 242 6.45 -25.55 -9.13
CA ARG A 242 6.02 -24.17 -9.36
C ARG A 242 5.85 -23.88 -10.84
N HIS A 243 5.33 -22.71 -11.11
CA HIS A 243 5.43 -21.97 -12.35
C HIS A 243 6.31 -20.75 -12.12
N HIS A 244 7.32 -20.57 -12.96
CA HIS A 244 8.19 -19.40 -12.98
C HIS A 244 8.28 -18.89 -14.40
N TRP A 245 7.69 -17.72 -14.61
CA TRP A 245 7.53 -17.08 -15.91
C TRP A 245 8.36 -15.82 -15.97
N GLU A 246 9.16 -15.68 -17.01
CA GLU A 246 9.79 -14.42 -17.38
C GLU A 246 8.97 -13.75 -18.48
N PHE A 247 8.66 -12.46 -18.32
CA PHE A 247 7.94 -11.66 -19.29
C PHE A 247 8.87 -10.62 -19.92
N THR A 248 8.66 -10.37 -21.20
CA THR A 248 9.29 -9.27 -21.94
C THR A 248 8.24 -8.60 -22.81
N PHE A 249 8.12 -7.28 -22.67
CA PHE A 249 7.31 -6.45 -23.54
C PHE A 249 8.20 -5.58 -24.42
N THR A 250 7.90 -5.57 -25.72
CA THR A 250 8.59 -4.73 -26.71
C THR A 250 7.57 -4.01 -27.57
N MET A 251 7.94 -2.81 -28.01
CA MET A 251 7.11 -1.99 -28.87
C MET A 251 7.99 -1.33 -29.93
N THR A 252 7.53 -1.40 -31.17
CA THR A 252 8.09 -0.70 -32.32
C THR A 252 7.10 0.36 -32.80
N SER A 253 7.40 1.08 -33.88
CA SER A 253 6.48 2.07 -34.46
C SER A 253 5.20 1.50 -35.08
N GLY A 254 5.11 0.18 -35.29
CA GLY A 254 3.94 -0.44 -35.92
C GLY A 254 3.41 -1.71 -35.24
N ASN A 255 4.17 -2.30 -34.32
CA ASN A 255 3.75 -3.50 -33.59
C ASN A 255 4.15 -3.44 -32.12
N ALA A 256 3.40 -4.16 -31.28
CA ALA A 256 3.73 -4.42 -29.89
C ALA A 256 3.64 -5.92 -29.61
N THR A 257 4.49 -6.40 -28.72
CA THR A 257 4.65 -7.82 -28.41
C THR A 257 4.86 -7.99 -26.91
N LEU A 258 4.00 -8.78 -26.26
CA LEU A 258 4.26 -9.37 -24.95
C LEU A 258 4.65 -10.84 -25.16
N SER A 259 5.89 -11.16 -24.84
CA SER A 259 6.40 -12.53 -24.88
C SER A 259 6.71 -13.03 -23.47
N SER A 260 6.63 -14.33 -23.28
CA SER A 260 7.12 -14.98 -22.06
C SER A 260 7.91 -16.24 -22.35
N VAL A 261 8.73 -16.63 -21.37
CA VAL A 261 9.36 -17.95 -21.29
C VAL A 261 9.03 -18.53 -19.92
N CYS A 262 8.65 -19.79 -19.88
CA CYS A 262 8.52 -20.51 -18.63
C CYS A 262 9.82 -21.24 -18.31
N GLU A 263 10.56 -20.75 -17.31
CA GLU A 263 11.78 -21.40 -16.85
C GLU A 263 11.46 -22.75 -16.19
N SER A 264 10.44 -22.76 -15.32
CA SER A 264 9.94 -23.95 -14.65
C SER A 264 8.42 -23.91 -14.62
N CYS A 265 7.76 -24.86 -15.29
CA CYS A 265 6.29 -25.01 -15.30
C CYS A 265 5.93 -26.43 -14.91
N ASP A 266 5.59 -26.66 -13.65
CA ASP A 266 5.13 -27.97 -13.19
C ASP A 266 3.61 -28.12 -13.43
N PRO A 267 3.17 -29.04 -14.31
CA PRO A 267 1.75 -29.21 -14.63
C PRO A 267 0.90 -29.72 -13.46
N SER A 268 1.51 -30.18 -12.36
CA SER A 268 0.79 -30.56 -11.15
C SER A 268 0.38 -29.36 -10.28
N VAL A 269 0.94 -28.17 -10.54
CA VAL A 269 0.54 -26.93 -9.88
C VAL A 269 -0.51 -26.22 -10.72
N SER A 270 -1.67 -25.95 -10.14
CA SER A 270 -2.73 -25.19 -10.80
C SER A 270 -2.36 -23.71 -10.87
N ILE A 271 -2.52 -23.11 -12.06
CA ILE A 271 -2.31 -21.69 -12.30
C ILE A 271 -3.50 -21.12 -13.10
N PRO A 272 -4.07 -19.96 -12.70
CA PRO A 272 -5.11 -19.30 -13.48
C PRO A 272 -4.63 -18.84 -14.86
N SER A 273 -5.58 -18.53 -15.75
CA SER A 273 -5.27 -17.84 -17.00
C SER A 273 -4.84 -16.40 -16.75
N LEU A 274 -4.02 -15.88 -17.66
CA LEU A 274 -3.72 -14.45 -17.77
C LEU A 274 -4.75 -13.81 -18.69
N ASP A 275 -5.63 -13.00 -18.12
CA ASP A 275 -6.80 -12.44 -18.81
C ASP A 275 -6.71 -10.94 -19.04
N VAL A 276 -5.93 -10.24 -18.21
CA VAL A 276 -5.80 -8.78 -18.26
C VAL A 276 -4.36 -8.39 -18.53
N ILE A 277 -4.16 -7.56 -19.55
CA ILE A 277 -2.89 -6.93 -19.86
C ILE A 277 -3.14 -5.43 -19.89
N GLU A 278 -2.48 -4.70 -19.00
CA GLU A 278 -2.55 -3.26 -18.92
C GLU A 278 -1.20 -2.66 -19.28
N VAL A 279 -1.15 -1.68 -20.18
CA VAL A 279 0.08 -1.01 -20.61
C VAL A 279 -0.03 0.48 -20.33
N LEU A 280 0.88 1.00 -19.52
CA LEU A 280 1.05 2.44 -19.23
C LEU A 280 2.17 3.01 -20.11
N GLY A 281 1.96 4.21 -20.66
CA GLY A 281 2.87 4.82 -21.61
C GLY A 281 2.73 4.28 -23.04
N TYR A 282 1.59 3.67 -23.38
CA TYR A 282 1.29 3.16 -24.71
C TYR A 282 0.91 4.31 -25.66
N GLY A 283 1.83 4.68 -26.56
CA GLY A 283 1.72 5.86 -27.43
C GLY A 283 1.10 5.64 -28.81
N TYR A 284 0.30 4.59 -29.02
CA TYR A 284 -0.18 4.20 -30.35
C TYR A 284 -1.66 3.75 -30.30
N TYR A 285 -2.41 3.90 -31.38
CA TYR A 285 -3.74 3.31 -31.54
C TYR A 285 -3.64 1.81 -31.86
N PRO A 286 -4.04 0.91 -30.94
CA PRO A 286 -3.96 -0.53 -31.18
C PRO A 286 -5.07 -1.01 -32.13
N ASN A 287 -4.74 -2.01 -32.96
CA ASN A 287 -5.74 -2.72 -33.76
C ASN A 287 -6.28 -3.94 -33.01
N PHE A 288 -7.40 -3.78 -32.31
CA PHE A 288 -8.05 -4.88 -31.57
C PHE A 288 -8.48 -6.08 -32.43
N SER A 289 -8.51 -5.95 -33.76
CA SER A 289 -8.95 -7.02 -34.67
C SER A 289 -7.83 -7.96 -35.13
N ASN A 290 -6.57 -7.68 -34.80
CA ASN A 290 -5.43 -8.43 -35.35
C ASN A 290 -4.46 -9.00 -34.30
N PHE A 291 -4.91 -9.10 -33.05
CA PHE A 291 -4.14 -9.78 -32.01
C PHE A 291 -3.88 -11.24 -32.40
N GLN A 292 -2.65 -11.68 -32.15
CA GLN A 292 -2.19 -13.02 -32.42
C GLN A 292 -1.48 -13.58 -31.19
N LEU A 293 -1.91 -14.76 -30.73
CA LEU A 293 -1.24 -15.55 -29.72
C LEU A 293 -0.53 -16.72 -30.42
N ASN A 294 0.79 -16.78 -30.31
CA ASN A 294 1.65 -17.78 -30.96
C ASN A 294 1.38 -17.88 -32.49
N GLY A 295 1.20 -16.72 -33.14
CA GLY A 295 0.90 -16.61 -34.57
C GLY A 295 -0.55 -16.97 -34.96
N LYS A 296 -1.40 -17.35 -34.01
CA LYS A 296 -2.82 -17.63 -34.26
C LYS A 296 -3.66 -16.43 -33.84
N LYS A 297 -4.59 -16.02 -34.70
CA LYS A 297 -5.52 -14.91 -34.40
C LYS A 297 -6.32 -15.22 -33.13
N VAL A 298 -6.38 -14.24 -32.22
CA VAL A 298 -7.23 -14.26 -31.03
C VAL A 298 -8.19 -13.07 -31.06
N ASN A 299 -9.42 -13.28 -30.58
CA ASN A 299 -10.42 -12.22 -30.53
C ASN A 299 -10.32 -11.49 -29.20
N ILE A 300 -10.05 -10.19 -29.23
CA ILE A 300 -10.09 -9.35 -28.04
C ILE A 300 -11.51 -8.91 -27.76
N ASN A 301 -11.94 -9.02 -26.50
CA ASN A 301 -13.21 -8.48 -26.06
C ASN A 301 -13.13 -6.95 -25.98
N VAL A 302 -13.62 -6.28 -27.03
CA VAL A 302 -13.64 -4.82 -27.14
C VAL A 302 -14.65 -4.14 -26.21
N GLN A 303 -15.52 -4.89 -25.53
CA GLN A 303 -16.44 -4.32 -24.52
C GLN A 303 -15.74 -4.09 -23.17
N THR A 304 -14.68 -4.86 -22.89
CA THR A 304 -13.89 -4.80 -21.64
C THR A 304 -12.47 -4.29 -21.87
N SER A 305 -12.05 -4.16 -23.13
CA SER A 305 -10.77 -3.61 -23.52
C SER A 305 -10.92 -2.17 -24.00
N SER A 306 -9.92 -1.33 -23.75
CA SER A 306 -9.96 0.10 -24.09
C SER A 306 -8.57 0.67 -24.33
N PHE A 307 -8.52 1.78 -25.06
CA PHE A 307 -7.31 2.60 -25.21
C PHE A 307 -7.66 4.07 -24.96
N SER A 308 -6.80 4.77 -24.22
CA SER A 308 -6.89 6.21 -24.01
C SER A 308 -5.63 6.90 -24.55
N PRO A 309 -5.73 7.75 -25.59
CA PRO A 309 -4.59 8.51 -26.09
C PRO A 309 -4.14 9.60 -25.09
N PHE A 310 -5.04 10.02 -24.20
CA PHE A 310 -4.76 11.08 -23.21
C PHE A 310 -3.89 10.58 -22.06
N SER A 311 -4.29 9.45 -21.45
CA SER A 311 -3.52 8.81 -20.38
C SER A 311 -2.48 7.80 -20.89
N ARG A 312 -2.42 7.59 -22.22
CA ARG A 312 -1.55 6.60 -22.87
C ARG A 312 -1.67 5.21 -22.24
N ARG A 313 -2.91 4.83 -21.94
CA ARG A 313 -3.25 3.58 -21.25
C ARG A 313 -3.96 2.65 -22.23
N LEU A 314 -3.38 1.48 -22.45
CA LEU A 314 -4.02 0.36 -23.15
C LEU A 314 -4.45 -0.68 -22.10
N LEU A 315 -5.73 -0.99 -22.05
CA LEU A 315 -6.28 -2.09 -21.27
C LEU A 315 -6.81 -3.16 -22.22
N ILE A 316 -6.27 -4.36 -22.13
CA ILE A 316 -6.78 -5.56 -22.79
C ILE A 316 -7.36 -6.44 -21.68
N SER A 317 -8.64 -6.73 -21.76
CA SER A 317 -9.31 -7.63 -20.81
C SER A 317 -10.13 -8.61 -21.61
N THR A 318 -9.73 -9.88 -21.61
CA THR A 318 -10.38 -10.94 -22.37
C THR A 318 -10.27 -12.25 -21.60
N SER A 319 -11.40 -12.88 -21.32
CA SER A 319 -11.41 -14.11 -20.51
C SER A 319 -10.65 -15.25 -21.19
N ASN A 320 -9.83 -15.96 -20.42
CA ASN A 320 -8.96 -17.03 -20.89
C ASN A 320 -8.03 -16.60 -22.06
N LEU A 321 -7.55 -15.36 -22.06
CA LEU A 321 -6.70 -14.85 -23.16
C LEU A 321 -5.43 -15.69 -23.31
N VAL A 322 -4.72 -15.97 -22.22
CA VAL A 322 -3.59 -16.89 -22.19
C VAL A 322 -3.75 -17.92 -21.08
N LYS A 323 -3.91 -19.19 -21.44
CA LYS A 323 -3.95 -20.30 -20.49
C LYS A 323 -2.54 -20.73 -20.13
N LEU A 324 -2.00 -20.19 -19.04
CA LEU A 324 -0.62 -20.48 -18.60
C LEU A 324 -0.41 -21.98 -18.30
N SER A 325 -1.46 -22.68 -17.87
CA SER A 325 -1.45 -24.14 -17.64
C SER A 325 -1.16 -24.98 -18.89
N ASP A 326 -1.31 -24.42 -20.09
CA ASP A 326 -1.14 -25.16 -21.35
C ASP A 326 0.35 -25.29 -21.76
N TYR A 327 1.27 -24.68 -21.00
CA TYR A 327 2.69 -24.62 -21.33
C TYR A 327 3.55 -25.48 -20.42
N THR A 328 4.65 -26.01 -20.98
CA THR A 328 5.64 -26.84 -20.29
C THR A 328 6.94 -26.06 -20.07
N PRO A 329 7.90 -26.57 -19.26
CA PRO A 329 9.19 -25.91 -19.07
C PRO A 329 9.91 -25.65 -20.41
N SER A 330 10.62 -24.53 -20.51
CA SER A 330 11.23 -24.00 -21.74
C SER A 330 10.25 -23.64 -22.88
N GLY A 331 8.94 -23.77 -22.65
CA GLY A 331 7.89 -23.22 -23.50
C GLY A 331 7.64 -21.73 -23.19
N GLY A 332 6.67 -21.14 -23.88
CA GLY A 332 6.32 -19.73 -23.70
C GLY A 332 5.25 -19.28 -24.66
N PHE A 333 4.74 -18.07 -24.47
CA PHE A 333 3.78 -17.48 -25.40
C PHE A 333 4.30 -16.17 -26.00
N ILE A 334 3.76 -15.83 -27.16
CA ILE A 334 3.98 -14.55 -27.83
C ILE A 334 2.61 -13.99 -28.20
N LEU A 335 2.18 -12.95 -27.50
CA LEU A 335 1.03 -12.14 -27.86
C LEU A 335 1.50 -10.89 -28.61
N SER A 336 1.02 -10.70 -29.84
CA SER A 336 1.42 -9.58 -30.69
C SER A 336 0.22 -8.95 -31.39
N TRP A 337 0.32 -7.65 -31.67
CA TRP A 337 -0.69 -6.89 -32.40
C TRP A 337 -0.05 -5.71 -33.13
N SER A 338 -0.70 -5.25 -34.19
CA SER A 338 -0.27 -4.02 -34.86
C SER A 338 -0.96 -2.80 -34.28
N HIS A 339 -0.36 -1.64 -34.51
CA HIS A 339 -0.87 -0.36 -34.07
C HIS A 339 -0.39 0.75 -35.02
N GLN A 340 -0.89 1.96 -34.83
CA GLN A 340 -0.53 3.14 -35.62
C GLN A 340 -0.29 4.34 -34.68
N PRO A 341 0.53 5.34 -35.07
CA PRO A 341 0.80 6.51 -34.23
C PRO A 341 -0.48 7.16 -33.68
N ALA A 342 -0.46 7.48 -32.38
CA ALA A 342 -1.57 8.13 -31.67
C ALA A 342 -1.74 9.62 -32.02
#